data_AF-A0A7Z7YHW9-F1
#
_entry.id   AF-A0A7Z7YHW9-F1
#
_cell.length_a   1.000
_cell.length_b   1.000
_cell.length_c   1.000
_cell.angle_alpha   90.00
_cell.angle_beta   90.00
_cell.angle_gamma   90.00
#
_symmetry.space_group_name_H-M   'P 1'
#
loop_
_entity.id
_entity.type
_entity.pdbx_description
1 polymer ?
#
loop_
_entity_poly.entity_id
_entity_poly.type
_entity_poly.pdbx_seq_one_letter_code
_entity_poly.pdbx_strand_id
1 'polypeptide(L)' 'KGDTGKRKTFVNTTLGETWEAKIGERPDAEVMAERKEHYSAPVPDRVAYLTAGIDSQLDRYEMRVWGWGPGEESWLIDR' A
#
# COMPACT_ATOMS: atom_id res chain seq x y z
N LYS A 1 -17.10 20.48 18.45
CA LYS A 1 -16.62 19.64 17.33
C LYS A 1 -15.10 19.80 17.26
N GLY A 2 -14.35 18.78 17.67
CA GLY A 2 -12.91 18.87 17.89
C GLY A 2 -12.08 18.69 16.62
N ASP A 3 -11.10 19.56 16.46
CA ASP A 3 -10.19 19.70 15.31
C ASP A 3 -9.27 18.47 15.15
N THR A 4 -9.73 17.49 14.38
CA THR A 4 -9.12 16.15 14.24
C THR A 4 -7.74 16.22 13.57
N GLY A 5 -7.50 17.26 12.75
CA GLY A 5 -6.24 17.46 12.04
C GLY A 5 -5.07 17.76 12.98
N LYS A 6 -5.26 18.62 13.99
CA LYS A 6 -4.21 18.99 14.94
C LYS A 6 -3.77 17.82 15.83
N ARG A 7 -4.70 16.90 16.12
CA ARG A 7 -4.43 15.72 16.94
C ARG A 7 -3.58 14.69 16.19
N LYS A 8 -3.83 14.50 14.90
CA LYS A 8 -3.03 13.64 14.02
C LYS A 8 -1.57 14.12 13.95
N THR A 9 -1.35 15.41 13.79
CA THR A 9 0.01 15.99 13.73
C THR A 9 0.78 15.77 15.03
N PHE A 10 0.15 15.99 16.18
CA PHE A 10 0.80 15.77 17.47
C PHE A 10 1.17 14.29 17.70
N VAL A 11 0.26 13.36 17.40
CA VAL A 11 0.52 11.91 17.58
C VAL A 11 1.64 11.43 16.67
N ASN A 12 1.60 11.76 15.38
CA ASN A 12 2.61 11.29 14.44
C ASN A 12 3.98 11.96 14.65
N THR A 13 4.00 13.27 14.90
CA THR A 13 5.25 14.05 14.89
C THR A 13 5.86 14.25 16.27
N THR A 14 5.04 14.31 17.33
CA THR A 14 5.53 14.50 18.70
C THR A 14 5.61 13.20 19.48
N LEU A 15 4.68 12.27 19.28
CA LEU A 15 4.67 10.99 20.01
C LEU A 15 5.32 9.83 19.24
N GLY A 16 5.48 9.97 17.91
CA GLY A 16 6.04 8.91 17.06
C GLY A 16 5.16 7.66 16.96
N GLU A 17 3.89 7.78 17.35
CA GLU A 17 2.94 6.68 17.34
C GLU A 17 2.20 6.63 16.01
N THR A 18 1.85 5.42 15.58
CA THR A 18 1.03 5.21 14.40
C THR A 18 -0.40 5.67 14.66
N TRP A 19 -0.80 6.77 14.03
CA TRP A 19 -2.19 7.19 14.04
C TRP A 19 -3.05 6.26 13.18
N GLU A 20 -3.87 5.43 13.81
CA GLU A 20 -4.98 4.75 13.14
C GLU A 20 -6.06 5.77 12.81
N ALA A 21 -5.96 6.34 11.62
CA ALA A 21 -7.07 7.08 11.09
C ALA A 21 -8.21 6.06 10.90
N LYS A 22 -9.38 6.33 11.51
CA LYS A 22 -10.64 5.67 11.17
C LYS A 22 -11.03 6.07 9.74
N ILE A 23 -10.21 5.71 8.76
CA ILE A 23 -10.44 5.91 7.34
C ILE A 23 -11.27 4.71 6.89
N GLY A 24 -12.58 4.90 6.94
CA GLY A 24 -13.57 4.00 6.34
C GLY A 24 -13.66 2.62 6.99
N GLU A 25 -14.79 1.95 6.72
CA GLU A 25 -14.89 0.50 6.93
C GLU A 25 -13.86 -0.20 6.03
N ARG A 26 -13.11 -1.13 6.61
CA ARG A 26 -12.31 -2.06 5.80
C ARG A 26 -13.29 -2.96 5.05
N PRO A 27 -13.18 -3.10 3.72
CA PRO A 27 -14.05 -4.00 2.98
C PRO A 27 -13.85 -5.44 3.47
N ASP A 28 -14.93 -6.20 3.56
CA ASP A 28 -14.87 -7.61 3.92
C ASP A 28 -14.01 -8.41 2.93
N ALA A 29 -13.29 -9.40 3.45
CA ALA A 29 -12.39 -10.22 2.65
C ALA A 29 -13.10 -10.95 1.51
N GLU A 30 -14.36 -11.33 1.72
CA GLU A 30 -15.22 -11.97 0.72
C GLU A 30 -15.49 -11.03 -0.46
N VAL A 31 -15.81 -9.75 -0.19
CA VAL A 31 -16.04 -8.72 -1.21
C VAL A 31 -14.77 -8.46 -2.03
N MET A 32 -13.59 -8.49 -1.39
CA MET A 32 -12.32 -8.37 -2.10
C MET A 32 -12.05 -9.58 -3.00
N ALA A 33 -12.38 -10.78 -2.54
CA ALA A 33 -12.19 -12.01 -3.30
C ALA A 33 -13.07 -12.08 -4.55
N GLU A 34 -14.29 -11.53 -4.50
CA GLU A 34 -15.18 -11.42 -5.67
C GLU A 34 -14.65 -10.45 -6.74
N ARG A 35 -13.90 -9.43 -6.32
CA ARG A 35 -13.35 -8.39 -7.21
C ARG A 35 -11.95 -8.72 -7.73
N LYS A 36 -11.43 -9.91 -7.46
CA LYS A 36 -10.10 -10.29 -7.94
C LYS A 36 -10.09 -10.40 -9.46
N GLU A 37 -9.07 -9.82 -10.08
CA GLU A 37 -8.83 -9.91 -11.51
C GLU A 37 -7.55 -10.71 -11.77
N HIS A 38 -7.45 -11.29 -12.97
CA HIS A 38 -6.24 -12.03 -13.34
C HIS A 38 -5.10 -11.04 -13.59
N TYR A 39 -4.11 -11.04 -12.71
CA TYR A 39 -2.91 -10.24 -12.89
C TYR A 39 -2.00 -10.90 -13.93
N SER A 40 -1.79 -10.21 -15.06
CA SER A 40 -1.19 -10.84 -16.25
C SER A 40 0.33 -10.97 -16.19
N ALA A 41 1.01 -10.27 -15.28
CA ALA A 41 2.46 -10.34 -15.17
C ALA A 41 2.91 -11.60 -14.41
N PRO A 42 4.08 -12.18 -14.75
CA PRO A 42 4.62 -13.31 -14.02
C PRO A 42 4.99 -12.89 -12.59
N VAL A 43 4.29 -13.46 -11.61
CA VAL A 43 4.54 -13.25 -10.19
C VAL A 43 4.97 -14.59 -9.59
N PRO A 44 6.14 -14.67 -8.91
CA PRO A 44 6.54 -15.90 -8.23
C PRO A 44 5.51 -16.33 -7.18
N ASP A 45 5.24 -17.64 -7.07
CA ASP A 45 4.24 -18.21 -6.14
C ASP A 45 4.47 -17.84 -4.66
N ARG A 46 5.72 -17.50 -4.31
CA ARG A 46 6.10 -17.11 -2.94
C ARG A 46 5.71 -15.66 -2.59
N VAL A 47 5.30 -14.85 -3.58
CA VAL A 47 4.85 -13.48 -3.35
C VAL A 47 3.47 -13.48 -2.69
N ALA A 48 3.37 -12.84 -1.54
CA ALA A 48 2.13 -12.71 -0.78
C ALA A 48 1.38 -11.43 -1.13
N TYR A 49 2.08 -10.34 -1.45
CA TYR A 49 1.47 -9.07 -1.85
C TYR A 49 2.37 -8.25 -2.77
N LEU A 50 1.75 -7.36 -3.53
CA LEU A 50 2.43 -6.43 -4.43
C LEU A 50 2.35 -4.99 -3.89
N THR A 51 3.39 -4.21 -4.14
CA THR A 51 3.39 -2.76 -3.95
C THR A 51 3.84 -2.07 -5.23
N ALA A 52 3.09 -1.06 -5.67
CA ALA A 52 3.50 -0.20 -6.77
C ALA A 52 3.94 1.16 -6.23
N GLY A 53 5.14 1.60 -6.63
CA GLY A 53 5.62 2.95 -6.39
C GLY A 53 5.68 3.69 -7.72
N ILE A 54 5.13 4.90 -7.75
CA ILE A 54 5.22 5.81 -8.90
C ILE A 54 5.93 7.09 -8.47
N ASP A 55 6.92 7.50 -9.26
CA ASP A 55 7.60 8.78 -9.15
C ASP A 55 7.21 9.66 -10.35
N SER A 56 6.58 10.79 -10.05
CA SER A 56 6.14 11.75 -11.05
C SER A 56 7.15 12.87 -11.20
N GLN A 57 7.66 13.06 -12.41
CA GLN A 57 8.52 14.17 -12.81
C GLN A 57 7.81 15.00 -13.89
N LEU A 58 8.28 16.22 -14.14
CA LEU A 58 7.61 17.15 -15.06
C LEU A 58 7.45 16.60 -16.49
N ASP A 59 8.37 15.74 -16.91
CA ASP A 59 8.47 15.18 -18.26
C ASP A 59 8.12 13.69 -18.35
N ARG A 60 8.00 12.99 -17.21
CA ARG A 60 7.78 11.53 -17.19
C ARG A 60 7.16 11.02 -15.89
N TYR A 61 6.62 9.81 -15.98
CA TYR A 61 6.34 8.96 -14.83
C TYR A 61 7.28 7.76 -14.86
N GLU A 62 7.89 7.44 -13.73
CA GLU A 62 8.62 6.19 -13.53
C GLU A 62 7.87 5.36 -12.50
N MET A 63 7.41 4.17 -12.90
CA MET A 63 6.69 3.27 -12.00
C MET A 63 7.52 2.01 -11.77
N ARG A 64 7.34 1.37 -10.62
CA ARG A 64 7.88 0.03 -10.35
C ARG A 64 6.87 -0.76 -9.54
N VAL A 65 6.73 -2.03 -9.87
CA VAL A 65 5.94 -2.98 -9.10
C VAL A 65 6.89 -3.98 -8.45
N TRP A 66 6.75 -4.12 -7.13
CA TRP A 66 7.51 -5.06 -6.31
C TRP A 66 6.59 -6.11 -5.71
N GLY A 67 7.04 -7.36 -5.71
CA GLY A 67 6.40 -8.45 -4.98
C GLY A 67 7.16 -8.77 -3.71
N TRP A 68 6.43 -9.01 -2.63
CA TRP A 68 6.98 -9.27 -1.29
C TRP A 68 6.57 -10.65 -0.80
N GLY A 69 7.54 -11.39 -0.26
CA GLY A 69 7.36 -12.72 0.31
C GLY A 69 7.82 -12.78 1.78
N PRO A 70 7.62 -13.93 2.44
CA PRO A 70 8.05 -14.14 3.81
C PRO A 70 9.58 -14.01 3.97
N GLY A 71 10.01 -13.36 5.05
CA GLY A 71 11.44 -13.15 5.35
C GLY A 71 12.06 -11.98 4.62
N GLU A 72 11.29 -10.92 4.31
CA GLU A 72 11.74 -9.71 3.60
C GLU A 72 12.25 -9.97 2.18
N GLU A 73 11.94 -11.14 1.62
CA GLU A 73 12.25 -11.44 0.23
C GLU A 73 11.40 -10.57 -0.70
N SER A 74 12.04 -10.05 -1.74
CA SER A 74 11.39 -9.20 -2.73
C SER A 74 11.85 -9.48 -4.15
N TRP A 75 10.95 -9.26 -5.10
CA TRP A 75 11.18 -9.42 -6.52
C TRP A 75 10.67 -8.19 -7.27
N LEU A 76 11.47 -7.69 -8.22
CA LEU A 76 10.98 -6.68 -9.17
C LEU A 76 10.06 -7.40 -10.17
N ILE A 77 8.80 -7.00 -10.20
CA ILE A 77 7.77 -7.58 -11.07
C ILE A 77 7.65 -6.78 -12.36
N ASP A 78 7.68 -5.45 -12.27
CA ASP A 78 7.49 -4.57 -13.43
C ASP A 78 8.16 -3.20 -13.24
N ARG A 79 8.48 -2.50 -14.34
CA ARG A 79 9.08 -1.16 -14.39
C ARG A 79 8.60 -0.35 -15.59
#